data_AF-A0A949FNH8-F1
#
_entry.id   AF-A0A949FNH8-F1
#
_cell.length_a   1.000
_cell.length_b   1.000
_cell.length_c   1.000
_cell.angle_alpha   90.00
_cell.angle_beta   90.00
_cell.angle_gamma   90.00
#
_symmetry.space_group_name_H-M   'P 1'
#
loop_
_entity.id
_entity.type
_entity.pdbx_description
1 polymer ?
#
loop_
_entity_poly.entity_id
_entity_poly.type
_entity_poly.pdbx_seq_one_letter_code
_entity_poly.pdbx_strand_id
1 'polypeptide(L)'
;MTTTTMPFFTVDTLQFSNRLQKAGLDRKISEEIAEAIKETQMQSTEGLATKLDIISVKKDLEILDHKIESLEYKLTVKMFVMLIAAVSLVTWLDKVIN
;
A
#
# COMPACT_ATOMS: atom_id res chain seq x y z
N MET A 1 15.97 6.25 0.52
CA MET A 1 14.57 6.42 0.09
C MET A 1 14.10 7.79 0.53
N THR A 2 13.91 8.72 -0.40
CA THR A 2 13.43 10.09 -0.13
C THR A 2 11.90 10.08 -0.08
N THR A 3 11.33 10.34 1.09
CA THR A 3 9.88 10.53 1.25
C THR A 3 9.46 11.85 0.64
N THR A 4 8.95 11.83 -0.59
CA THR A 4 8.31 12.99 -1.22
C THR A 4 6.98 13.24 -0.52
N THR A 5 6.99 14.11 0.49
CA THR A 5 5.79 14.64 1.13
C THR A 5 5.08 15.55 0.14
N MET A 6 4.11 15.04 -0.61
CA MET A 6 3.16 15.88 -1.36
C MET A 6 2.38 16.71 -0.32
N PRO A 7 2.53 18.04 -0.26
CA PRO A 7 1.75 18.84 0.66
C PRO A 7 0.28 18.75 0.24
N PHE A 8 -0.59 18.29 1.12
CA PHE A 8 -2.04 18.45 0.93
C PHE A 8 -2.32 19.94 1.11
N PHE A 9 -2.46 20.67 0.00
CA PHE A 9 -2.85 22.07 0.03
C PHE A 9 -4.38 22.12 0.15
N THR A 10 -4.89 22.39 1.34
CA THR A 10 -6.29 22.81 1.51
C THR A 10 -6.42 24.25 1.03
N VAL A 11 -7.20 24.50 -0.03
CA VAL A 11 -7.51 25.87 -0.47
C VAL A 11 -8.41 26.54 0.56
N ASP A 12 -7.87 27.56 1.23
CA ASP A 12 -8.64 28.48 2.07
C ASP A 12 -9.45 29.39 1.16
N THR A 13 -10.71 29.00 0.91
CA THR A 13 -11.67 29.74 0.08
C THR A 13 -11.85 31.18 0.53
N LEU A 14 -11.75 31.45 1.83
CA LEU A 14 -11.95 32.79 2.39
C LEU A 14 -10.74 33.69 2.14
N GLN A 15 -9.52 33.19 2.32
CA GLN A 15 -8.33 33.96 1.94
C GLN A 15 -8.25 34.17 0.43
N PHE A 16 -8.64 33.16 -0.35
CA PHE A 16 -8.59 33.22 -1.80
C PHE A 16 -9.58 34.25 -2.36
N SER A 17 -10.84 34.23 -1.91
CA SER A 17 -11.84 35.23 -2.31
C SER A 17 -11.46 36.65 -1.86
N ASN A 18 -10.86 36.81 -0.68
CA ASN A 18 -10.35 38.10 -0.21
C ASN A 18 -9.19 38.63 -1.07
N ARG A 19 -8.33 37.75 -1.58
CA ARG A 19 -7.25 38.15 -2.50
C ARG A 19 -7.78 38.57 -3.86
N LEU A 20 -8.80 37.88 -4.37
CA LEU A 20 -9.48 38.27 -5.61
C LEU A 20 -10.19 39.61 -5.47
N GLN A 21 -10.86 39.85 -4.34
CA GLN A 21 -11.47 41.15 -4.02
C GLN A 21 -10.41 42.26 -3.95
N LYS A 22 -9.27 42.02 -3.30
CA LYS A 22 -8.15 42.97 -3.26
C LYS A 22 -7.53 43.24 -4.63
N ALA A 23 -7.65 42.31 -5.57
CA ALA A 23 -7.23 42.48 -6.95
C ALA A 23 -8.25 43.24 -7.81
N GLY A 24 -9.39 43.66 -7.23
CA GLY A 24 -10.42 44.45 -7.90
C GLY A 24 -11.55 43.62 -8.51
N LEU A 25 -11.63 42.32 -8.24
CA LEU A 25 -12.80 41.53 -8.62
C LEU A 25 -13.98 41.81 -7.68
N ASP A 26 -15.18 41.80 -8.24
CA ASP A 26 -16.41 41.87 -7.45
C ASP A 26 -16.47 40.71 -6.45
N ARG A 27 -17.03 40.98 -5.28
CA ARG A 27 -17.11 40.02 -4.18
C ARG A 27 -17.81 38.74 -4.59
N LYS A 28 -18.90 38.85 -5.37
CA LYS A 28 -19.70 37.70 -5.77
C LYS A 28 -18.92 36.78 -6.70
N ILE A 29 -18.19 37.37 -7.65
CA ILE A 29 -17.33 36.62 -8.58
C ILE A 29 -16.17 35.97 -7.84
N SER A 30 -15.60 36.68 -6.86
CA SER A 30 -14.48 36.18 -6.07
C SER A 30 -14.83 34.97 -5.20
N GLU A 31 -16.04 34.95 -4.62
CA GLU A 31 -16.55 33.83 -3.84
C GLU A 31 -16.82 32.60 -4.74
N GLU A 32 -17.48 32.80 -5.88
CA GLU A 32 -17.78 31.72 -6.85
C GLU A 32 -16.50 31.07 -7.41
N ILE A 33 -15.49 31.85 -7.77
CA ILE A 33 -14.21 31.30 -8.26
C ILE A 33 -13.50 30.52 -7.15
N ALA A 34 -13.56 31.00 -5.91
CA ALA A 34 -12.98 30.29 -4.78
C ALA A 34 -13.67 28.94 -4.56
N GLU A 35 -14.99 28.91 -4.64
CA GLU A 35 -15.82 27.71 -4.46
C GLU A 35 -15.57 26.68 -5.56
N ALA A 36 -15.52 27.10 -6.83
CA ALA A 36 -15.21 26.22 -7.97
C ALA A 36 -13.80 25.58 -7.88
N ILE A 37 -12.81 26.33 -7.38
CA ILE A 37 -11.45 25.81 -7.17
C ILE A 37 -11.41 24.79 -6.04
N LYS A 38 -12.14 25.04 -4.95
CA LYS A 38 -12.27 24.09 -3.84
C LYS A 38 -12.93 22.79 -4.31
N GLU A 39 -14.00 22.88 -5.08
CA GLU A 39 -14.71 21.72 -5.63
C GLU A 39 -13.82 20.90 -6.57
N THR A 40 -13.09 21.57 -7.48
CA THR A 40 -12.15 20.89 -8.39
C THR A 40 -11.01 20.20 -7.64
N GLN A 41 -10.51 20.82 -6.56
CA GLN A 41 -9.47 20.23 -5.72
C GLN A 41 -9.98 19.04 -4.91
N MET A 42 -11.20 19.13 -4.36
CA MET A 42 -11.85 18.02 -3.66
C MET A 42 -12.05 16.83 -4.60
N GLN A 43 -12.56 17.07 -5.81
CA GLN A 43 -12.75 16.04 -6.84
C GLN A 43 -11.41 15.41 -7.29
N SER A 44 -10.31 16.18 -7.30
CA SER A 44 -8.97 15.65 -7.60
C SER A 44 -8.38 14.81 -6.45
N THR A 45 -8.85 15.01 -5.22
CA THR A 45 -8.50 14.17 -4.05
C THR A 45 -9.41 12.96 -3.88
N GLU A 46 -10.60 12.94 -4.49
CA GLU A 46 -11.51 11.79 -4.55
C GLU A 46 -10.90 10.70 -5.45
N GLY A 47 -10.04 9.86 -4.88
CA GLY A 47 -9.37 8.76 -5.59
C GLY A 47 -7.91 8.59 -5.22
N LEU A 48 -7.34 9.50 -4.43
CA LEU A 48 -6.02 9.29 -3.84
C LEU A 48 -6.16 8.32 -2.66
N ALA A 49 -5.52 7.16 -2.77
CA ALA A 49 -5.39 6.23 -1.65
C ALA A 49 -4.84 6.98 -0.43
N THR A 50 -5.59 6.96 0.67
CA THR A 50 -5.17 7.64 1.89
C THR A 50 -3.91 6.95 2.41
N LYS A 51 -3.06 7.66 3.16
CA LYS A 51 -1.87 7.05 3.79
C LYS A 51 -2.23 5.77 4.58
N LEU A 52 -3.44 5.70 5.14
CA LEU A 52 -3.98 4.52 5.81
C LEU A 52 -4.16 3.32 4.87
N ASP A 53 -4.66 3.52 3.66
CA ASP A 53 -4.85 2.45 2.67
C ASP A 53 -3.52 1.89 2.21
N ILE A 54 -2.49 2.74 2.07
CA ILE A 54 -1.14 2.30 1.74
C ILE A 54 -0.54 1.47 2.89
N ILE A 55 -0.82 1.84 4.15
CA ILE A 55 -0.36 1.10 5.32
C ILE A 55 -1.08 -0.26 5.41
N SER A 56 -2.38 -0.33 5.13
CA SER A 56 -3.11 -1.59 5.15
C SER A 56 -2.61 -2.55 4.08
N VAL A 57 -2.40 -2.07 2.84
CA VAL A 57 -1.85 -2.90 1.76
C VAL A 57 -0.45 -3.41 2.09
N LYS A 58 0.41 -2.58 2.70
CA LYS A 58 1.74 -3.02 3.14
C LYS A 58 1.66 -4.15 4.18
N LYS A 59 0.76 -4.02 5.15
CA LYS A 59 0.56 -5.02 6.18
C LYS A 59 0.06 -6.34 5.60
N ASP A 60 -0.87 -6.27 4.65
CA ASP A 60 -1.38 -7.47 3.97
C ASP A 60 -0.27 -8.18 3.17
N LEU A 61 0.64 -7.40 2.58
CA LEU A 61 1.79 -7.91 1.84
C LEU A 61 2.82 -8.58 2.76
N GLU A 62 3.12 -8.01 3.92
CA GLU A 62 3.98 -8.63 4.94
C GLU A 62 3.40 -9.95 5.48
N ILE A 63 2.08 -9.99 5.71
CA ILE A 63 1.39 -11.22 6.14
C ILE A 63 1.49 -12.30 5.06
N LEU A 64 1.37 -11.92 3.79
CA LEU A 64 1.45 -12.86 2.69
C LEU A 64 2.87 -13.43 2.53
N ASP A 65 3.89 -12.58 2.68
CA ASP A 65 5.29 -12.98 2.58
C ASP A 65 5.65 -14.01 3.68
N HIS A 66 5.25 -13.74 4.92
CA HIS A 66 5.43 -14.72 6.02
C HIS A 66 4.68 -16.03 5.79
N LYS A 67 3.51 -16.00 5.16
CA LYS A 67 2.78 -17.23 4.81
C LYS A 67 3.54 -18.03 3.76
N ILE A 68 4.11 -17.37 2.75
CA ILE A 68 4.91 -17.99 1.70
C ILE A 68 6.16 -18.63 2.32
N GLU A 69 6.93 -17.90 3.12
CA GLU A 69 8.10 -18.45 3.82
C GLU A 69 7.76 -19.68 4.66
N SER A 70 6.64 -19.63 5.40
CA SER A 70 6.20 -20.77 6.22
C SER A 70 5.83 -22.00 5.37
N LEU A 71 5.27 -21.78 4.18
CA LEU A 71 4.91 -22.82 3.23
C LEU A 71 6.15 -23.43 2.60
N GLU A 72 7.09 -22.60 2.16
CA GLU A 72 8.37 -23.03 1.60
C GLU A 72 9.18 -23.84 2.61
N TYR A 73 9.23 -23.40 3.87
CA TYR A 73 9.89 -24.15 4.94
C TYR A 73 9.23 -25.51 5.17
N LYS A 74 7.90 -25.56 5.30
CA LYS A 74 7.16 -26.82 5.48
C LYS A 74 7.36 -27.77 4.31
N LEU A 75 7.38 -27.26 3.09
CA LEU A 75 7.58 -28.06 1.89
C LEU A 75 9.01 -28.60 1.82
N THR A 76 10.00 -27.76 2.11
CA THR A 76 11.41 -28.15 2.18
C THR A 76 11.63 -29.25 3.23
N VAL A 77 11.13 -29.06 4.45
CA VAL A 77 11.23 -30.06 5.52
C VAL A 77 10.58 -31.38 5.10
N LYS A 78 9.37 -31.33 4.52
CA LYS A 78 8.66 -32.53 4.08
C LYS A 78 9.45 -33.29 3.00
N MET A 79 10.07 -32.58 2.07
CA MET A 79 10.94 -33.19 1.04
C MET A 79 12.16 -33.86 1.65
N PHE A 80 12.85 -33.21 2.59
CA PHE A 80 14.00 -33.79 3.27
C PHE A 80 13.63 -35.05 4.08
N VAL A 81 12.52 -35.02 4.83
CA VAL A 81 12.03 -36.18 5.58
C VAL A 81 11.72 -37.34 4.64
N MET A 82 11.07 -37.08 3.51
CA MET A 82 10.74 -38.11 2.53
C MET A 82 12.00 -38.74 1.91
N LEU A 83 13.03 -37.93 1.65
CA LEU A 83 14.30 -38.39 1.11
C LEU A 83 15.04 -39.28 2.13
N ILE A 84 15.13 -38.84 3.39
CA ILE A 84 15.75 -39.63 4.47
C ILE A 84 15.00 -40.96 4.66
N ALA A 85 13.67 -40.94 4.66
CA ALA A 85 12.85 -42.15 4.78
C ALA A 85 13.10 -43.11 3.62
N ALA A 86 13.16 -42.61 2.38
CA ALA A 86 13.43 -43.43 1.20
C ALA A 86 14.83 -44.08 1.25
N VAL A 87 15.87 -43.32 1.62
CA VAL A 87 17.24 -43.85 1.76
C VAL A 87 17.32 -44.89 2.89
N SER A 88 16.62 -44.65 4.00
CA SER A 88 16.57 -45.59 5.13
C SER A 88 15.90 -46.91 4.73
N LEU A 89 14.85 -46.86 3.91
CA LEU A 89 14.19 -48.04 3.36
C LEU A 89 15.11 -48.86 2.46
N VAL A 90 15.83 -48.19 1.55
CA VAL A 90 16.75 -48.86 0.61
C VAL A 90 17.91 -49.53 1.36
N THR A 91 18.53 -48.81 2.29
CA THR A 91 19.65 -49.35 3.09
C THR A 91 19.22 -50.50 4.00
N TRP A 92 18.00 -50.45 4.55
CA TRP A 92 17.45 -51.55 5.34
C TRP A 92 17.19 -52.79 4.49
N LEU A 93 16.62 -52.63 3.29
CA LEU A 93 16.37 -53.74 2.36
C LEU A 93 17.68 -54.40 1.91
N ASP A 94 18.71 -53.62 1.59
CA ASP A 94 20.03 -54.13 1.20
C ASP A 94 20.63 -55.01 2.30
N LYS A 95 20.56 -54.55 3.55
CA LYS A 95 21.06 -55.29 4.73
C LYS A 95 20.24 -56.53 5.10
N VAL A 96 18.97 -56.60 4.72
CA VAL A 96 18.11 -57.76 4.99
C VAL A 96 18.29 -58.85 3.93
N ILE A 97 18.59 -58.45 2.68
CA ILE A 97 18.73 -59.36 1.55
C ILE A 97 20.15 -59.92 1.43
N ASN A 98 21.18 -59.15 1.81
CA ASN A 98 22.59 -59.56 1.77
C ASN A 98 23.14 -59.86 3.16
#